data_AF-A0A2G1X626-F1
#
_entry.id   AF-A0A2G1X626-F1
#
_cell.length_a   1.000
_cell.length_b   1.000
_cell.length_c   1.000
_cell.angle_alpha   90.00
_cell.angle_beta   90.00
_cell.angle_gamma   90.00
#
_symmetry.space_group_name_H-M   'P 1'
#
loop_
_entity.id
_entity.type
_entity.pdbx_description
1 polymer ?
#
loop_
_entity_poly.entity_id
_entity_poly.type
_entity_poly.pdbx_seq_one_letter_code
_entity_poly.pdbx_strand_id
1 'polypeptide(L)'
;MEFAALAERAERVAANDGDIETTLAVAALLADAGAADGGEDDGTERDGSTDDLPVVVRFLLGRVFPAHDTRTLDVGPALCREAIARAAGQNVSAADVEDRLAERGEIGAVATEYDFGGQRGLAAFGSGRDALTVAALDEELRDLAAESGDGSESRKRDALFGLFTRCSPSEAAFLARLVLGEMRLGVGEGTVRDAIAEAFLAPDETPDPGDDSGGASESDAPELVASEDAVAAVERALQVTNDYGRVAVRARDEGIAGLREESLRVGRPVQAMLAQAGTATDAVDAFGEVAVETKFDGARVQVHYAPADAGLGGTEALGPRLYSRNMDDVTEALPEIVEHVAERVDAPVILDGEVVAVDDDGDPLPFQE
;
A
#
# COMPACT_ATOMS: atom_id res chain seq x y z
N MET A 1 2.85 6.44 -16.89
CA MET A 1 4.09 6.89 -16.22
C MET A 1 5.19 5.85 -16.44
N GLU A 2 6.36 6.30 -16.89
CA GLU A 2 7.56 5.47 -16.97
C GLU A 2 8.06 5.10 -15.56
N PHE A 3 8.47 3.85 -15.35
CA PHE A 3 8.99 3.38 -14.06
C PHE A 3 10.27 4.12 -13.67
N ALA A 4 11.16 4.41 -14.65
CA ALA A 4 12.34 5.23 -14.43
C ALA A 4 12.01 6.60 -13.81
N ALA A 5 10.94 7.26 -14.28
CA ALA A 5 10.51 8.55 -13.76
C ALA A 5 10.00 8.45 -12.31
N LEU A 6 9.27 7.38 -11.98
CA LEU A 6 8.86 7.09 -10.60
C LEU A 6 10.09 6.85 -9.71
N ALA A 7 11.00 5.99 -10.12
CA ALA A 7 12.18 5.61 -9.34
C ALA A 7 13.09 6.81 -9.06
N GLU A 8 13.36 7.65 -10.06
CA GLU A 8 14.16 8.88 -9.89
C GLU A 8 13.51 9.89 -8.94
N ARG A 9 12.17 9.97 -8.94
CA ARG A 9 11.44 10.85 -8.02
C ARG A 9 11.42 10.31 -6.61
N ALA A 10 11.25 9.00 -6.44
CA ALA A 10 11.32 8.35 -5.15
C ALA A 10 12.68 8.56 -4.47
N GLU A 11 13.78 8.46 -5.22
CA GLU A 11 15.13 8.78 -4.69
C GLU A 11 15.26 10.25 -4.25
N ARG A 12 14.63 11.19 -4.97
CA ARG A 12 14.59 12.59 -4.54
C ARG A 12 13.77 12.77 -3.26
N VAL A 13 12.64 12.08 -3.13
CA VAL A 13 11.83 12.09 -1.90
C VAL A 13 12.65 11.55 -0.72
N ALA A 14 13.36 10.44 -0.91
CA ALA A 14 14.20 9.83 0.13
C ALA A 14 15.38 10.72 0.59
N ALA A 15 15.77 11.70 -0.22
CA ALA A 15 16.85 12.64 0.08
C ALA A 15 16.37 13.92 0.79
N ASN A 16 15.06 14.09 1.00
CA ASN A 16 14.54 15.23 1.74
C ASN A 16 14.78 15.08 3.25
N ASP A 17 15.17 16.18 3.89
CA ASP A 17 15.46 16.20 5.34
C ASP A 17 14.24 16.58 6.21
N GLY A 18 13.15 17.08 5.60
CA GLY A 18 11.99 17.61 6.30
C GLY A 18 10.66 16.95 5.90
N ASP A 19 9.76 16.83 6.87
CA ASP A 19 8.47 16.16 6.71
C ASP A 19 7.56 16.90 5.71
N ILE A 20 7.60 18.23 5.70
CA ILE A 20 6.79 19.06 4.80
C ILE A 20 7.33 18.96 3.37
N GLU A 21 8.64 19.10 3.16
CA GLU A 21 9.26 18.92 1.84
C GLU A 21 8.97 17.53 1.26
N THR A 22 9.05 16.50 2.11
CA THR A 22 8.71 15.12 1.74
C THR A 22 7.26 15.01 1.32
N THR A 23 6.33 15.56 2.10
CA THR A 23 4.89 15.53 1.80
C THR A 23 4.57 16.26 0.50
N LEU A 24 5.13 17.45 0.26
CA LEU A 24 4.95 18.20 -0.99
C LEU A 24 5.54 17.46 -2.20
N ALA A 25 6.70 16.83 -2.05
CA ALA A 25 7.31 16.04 -3.12
C ALA A 25 6.47 14.80 -3.48
N VAL A 26 5.88 14.15 -2.46
CA VAL A 26 4.92 13.05 -2.66
C VAL A 26 3.65 13.59 -3.33
N ALA A 27 3.10 14.71 -2.87
CA ALA A 27 1.89 15.32 -3.45
C ALA A 27 2.06 15.62 -4.95
N ALA A 28 3.19 16.23 -5.34
CA ALA A 28 3.52 16.47 -6.73
C ALA A 28 3.65 15.17 -7.55
N LEU A 29 4.20 14.11 -6.95
CA LEU A 29 4.28 12.79 -7.59
C LEU A 29 2.91 12.15 -7.78
N LEU A 30 2.00 12.30 -6.82
CA LEU A 30 0.62 11.84 -6.94
C LEU A 30 -0.14 12.61 -8.03
N ALA A 31 -0.01 13.93 -8.06
CA ALA A 31 -0.64 14.77 -9.07
C ALA A 31 -0.20 14.37 -10.49
N ASP A 32 1.11 14.15 -10.70
CA ASP A 32 1.63 13.71 -12.00
C ASP A 32 1.24 12.27 -12.36
N ALA A 33 1.08 11.38 -11.38
CA ALA A 33 0.59 10.01 -11.61
C ALA A 33 -0.91 9.97 -11.93
N GLY A 34 -1.67 10.93 -11.38
CA GLY A 34 -3.11 11.07 -11.59
C GLY A 34 -3.51 11.97 -12.74
N ALA A 35 -2.56 12.69 -13.34
CA ALA A 35 -2.77 13.43 -14.57
C ALA A 35 -2.98 12.42 -15.71
N ALA A 36 -4.22 12.26 -16.15
CA ALA A 36 -4.50 11.63 -17.43
C ALA A 36 -3.67 12.38 -18.49
N ASP A 37 -2.96 11.64 -19.35
CA ASP A 37 -2.16 12.23 -20.42
C ASP A 37 -3.12 13.04 -21.32
N GLY A 38 -3.27 14.33 -21.04
CA GLY A 38 -4.11 15.27 -21.78
C GLY A 38 -3.52 15.60 -23.15
N GLY A 39 -2.88 14.64 -23.78
CA GLY A 39 -2.36 14.74 -25.12
C GLY A 39 -3.52 14.95 -26.07
N GLU A 40 -3.47 16.05 -26.83
CA GLU A 40 -4.27 16.22 -28.02
C GLU A 40 -4.22 14.93 -28.84
N ASP A 41 -5.40 14.45 -29.23
CA ASP A 41 -5.61 13.30 -30.11
C ASP A 41 -4.88 13.51 -31.45
N ASP A 42 -3.60 13.11 -31.52
CA ASP A 42 -2.81 13.04 -32.77
C ASP A 42 -3.12 11.74 -33.56
N GLY A 43 -4.33 11.18 -33.41
CA GLY A 43 -4.85 10.11 -34.26
C GLY A 43 -4.04 8.81 -34.23
N THR A 44 -3.19 8.61 -33.21
CA THR A 44 -2.48 7.37 -32.99
C THR A 44 -3.12 6.68 -31.80
N GLU A 45 -3.84 5.58 -32.06
CA GLU A 45 -4.45 4.74 -31.03
C GLU A 45 -3.35 4.29 -30.02
N ARG A 46 -3.23 5.00 -28.91
CA ARG A 46 -2.49 4.51 -27.74
C ARG A 46 -3.42 3.56 -27.00
N ASP A 47 -3.02 2.30 -26.97
CA ASP A 47 -3.63 1.26 -26.14
C ASP A 47 -3.65 1.73 -24.67
N GLY A 48 -4.84 1.86 -24.09
CA GLY A 48 -5.13 2.12 -22.68
C GLY A 48 -4.26 3.15 -21.95
N SER A 49 -4.72 4.40 -21.84
CA SER A 49 -4.21 5.32 -20.81
C SER A 49 -4.58 4.78 -19.41
N THR A 50 -3.71 3.98 -18.81
CA THR A 50 -3.89 3.47 -17.45
C THR A 50 -3.61 4.59 -16.45
N ASP A 51 -4.57 4.85 -15.56
CA ASP A 51 -4.40 5.73 -14.42
C ASP A 51 -3.42 5.09 -13.43
N ASP A 52 -2.20 5.61 -13.35
CA ASP A 52 -1.13 5.05 -12.52
C ASP A 52 -1.25 5.48 -11.05
N LEU A 53 -2.05 6.50 -10.73
CA LEU A 53 -2.24 7.03 -9.38
C LEU A 53 -2.44 5.93 -8.31
N PRO A 54 -3.40 5.00 -8.45
CA PRO A 54 -3.61 3.98 -7.43
C PRO A 54 -2.41 3.05 -7.27
N VAL A 55 -1.64 2.78 -8.32
CA VAL A 55 -0.44 1.94 -8.28
C VAL A 55 0.70 2.68 -7.59
N VAL A 56 0.97 3.93 -8.00
CA VAL A 56 2.04 4.76 -7.42
C VAL A 56 1.84 4.93 -5.93
N VAL A 57 0.61 5.21 -5.48
CA VAL A 57 0.29 5.33 -4.05
C VAL A 57 0.65 4.06 -3.28
N ARG A 58 0.32 2.87 -3.82
CA ARG A 58 0.66 1.60 -3.16
C ARG A 58 2.17 1.36 -3.15
N PHE A 59 2.86 1.62 -4.26
CA PHE A 59 4.30 1.40 -4.37
C PHE A 59 5.09 2.30 -3.41
N LEU A 60 4.67 3.56 -3.21
CA LEU A 60 5.29 4.46 -2.22
C LEU A 60 5.16 3.94 -0.78
N LEU A 61 4.08 3.21 -0.48
CA LEU A 61 3.88 2.51 0.80
C LEU A 61 4.53 1.13 0.86
N GLY A 62 5.26 0.70 -0.18
CA GLY A 62 5.89 -0.61 -0.25
C GLY A 62 4.93 -1.77 -0.45
N ARG A 63 3.78 -1.51 -1.09
CA ARG A 63 2.72 -2.50 -1.30
C ARG A 63 2.44 -2.64 -2.80
N VAL A 64 2.18 -3.87 -3.24
CA VAL A 64 1.65 -4.14 -4.59
C VAL A 64 0.13 -4.17 -4.57
N PHE A 65 -0.43 -4.77 -3.51
CA PHE A 65 -1.87 -4.89 -3.31
C PHE A 65 -2.39 -3.85 -2.30
N PRO A 66 -3.68 -3.47 -2.37
CA PRO A 66 -4.32 -2.70 -1.32
C PRO A 66 -4.16 -3.35 0.06
N ALA A 67 -4.18 -2.57 1.14
CA ALA A 67 -3.90 -3.07 2.48
C ALA A 67 -4.93 -4.10 3.02
N HIS A 68 -6.10 -4.18 2.39
CA HIS A 68 -7.15 -5.15 2.71
C HIS A 68 -7.09 -6.43 1.87
N ASP A 69 -6.17 -6.50 0.90
CA ASP A 69 -5.96 -7.66 0.04
C ASP A 69 -4.87 -8.53 0.66
N THR A 70 -5.18 -9.81 0.83
CA THR A 70 -4.33 -10.76 1.56
C THR A 70 -3.22 -11.36 0.70
N ARG A 71 -3.19 -11.04 -0.60
CA ARG A 71 -2.16 -11.54 -1.50
C ARG A 71 -0.80 -10.94 -1.17
N THR A 72 0.21 -11.80 -1.23
CA THR A 72 1.62 -11.48 -1.03
C THR A 72 2.40 -11.89 -2.26
N LEU A 73 3.58 -11.27 -2.48
CA LEU A 73 4.49 -11.72 -3.52
C LEU A 73 5.13 -13.09 -3.17
N ASP A 74 5.16 -13.44 -1.88
CA ASP A 74 5.95 -14.52 -1.28
C ASP A 74 7.41 -14.49 -1.73
N VAL A 75 7.98 -13.29 -1.81
CA VAL A 75 9.39 -13.07 -2.13
C VAL A 75 10.12 -12.77 -0.84
N GLY A 76 10.87 -13.75 -0.34
CA GLY A 76 11.76 -13.57 0.79
C GLY A 76 13.12 -12.95 0.40
N PRO A 77 13.92 -12.49 1.38
CA PRO A 77 15.25 -11.94 1.14
C PRO A 77 16.20 -12.85 0.37
N ALA A 78 16.10 -14.18 0.55
CA ALA A 78 16.94 -15.13 -0.17
C ALA A 78 16.65 -15.13 -1.68
N LEU A 79 15.36 -15.23 -2.05
CA LEU A 79 14.91 -15.22 -3.44
C LEU A 79 15.27 -13.91 -4.16
N CYS A 80 15.09 -12.78 -3.49
CA CYS A 80 15.49 -11.47 -4.01
C CYS A 80 17.00 -11.39 -4.26
N ARG A 81 17.83 -11.82 -3.30
CA ARG A 81 19.29 -11.87 -3.45
C ARG A 81 19.73 -12.78 -4.59
N GLU A 82 19.10 -13.94 -4.76
CA GLU A 82 19.37 -14.84 -5.88
C GLU A 82 19.02 -14.21 -7.23
N ALA A 83 17.88 -13.52 -7.33
CA ALA A 83 17.48 -12.83 -8.54
C ALA A 83 18.46 -11.70 -8.92
N ILE A 84 18.86 -10.88 -7.94
CA ILE A 84 19.87 -9.82 -8.11
C ILE A 84 21.20 -10.42 -8.57
N ALA A 85 21.71 -11.45 -7.87
CA ALA A 85 22.97 -12.10 -8.22
C ALA A 85 22.96 -12.63 -9.65
N ARG A 86 21.87 -13.31 -10.03
CA ARG A 86 21.69 -13.84 -11.38
C ARG A 86 21.64 -12.74 -12.43
N ALA A 87 20.99 -11.62 -12.14
CA ALA A 87 20.91 -10.46 -13.03
C ALA A 87 22.25 -9.74 -13.16
N ALA A 88 23.04 -9.66 -12.08
CA ALA A 88 24.34 -9.00 -12.04
C ALA A 88 25.42 -9.76 -12.85
N GLY A 89 25.24 -11.07 -13.05
CA GLY A 89 26.02 -11.86 -14.01
C GLY A 89 26.60 -13.16 -13.44
N GLN A 90 27.27 -13.93 -14.30
CA GLN A 90 27.72 -15.29 -13.98
C GLN A 90 28.77 -15.40 -12.86
N ASN A 91 29.41 -14.29 -12.49
CA ASN A 91 30.45 -14.24 -11.45
C ASN A 91 29.94 -13.61 -10.15
N VAL A 92 28.63 -13.41 -10.02
CA VAL A 92 28.00 -12.87 -8.80
C VAL A 92 27.11 -13.96 -8.21
N SER A 93 27.36 -14.28 -6.95
CA SER A 93 26.56 -15.22 -6.17
C SER A 93 25.65 -14.48 -5.18
N ALA A 94 24.65 -15.17 -4.64
CA ALA A 94 23.80 -14.61 -3.59
C ALA A 94 24.60 -14.24 -2.33
N ALA A 95 25.71 -14.94 -2.07
CA ALA A 95 26.62 -14.61 -0.97
C ALA A 95 27.36 -13.27 -1.21
N ASP A 96 27.76 -12.99 -2.45
CA ASP A 96 28.37 -11.69 -2.78
C ASP A 96 27.37 -10.54 -2.55
N VAL A 97 26.09 -10.74 -2.91
CA VAL A 97 25.01 -9.78 -2.64
C VAL A 97 24.79 -9.61 -1.14
N GLU A 98 24.84 -10.68 -0.36
CA GLU A 98 24.72 -10.65 1.11
C GLU A 98 25.89 -9.92 1.77
N ASP A 99 27.13 -10.15 1.32
CA ASP A 99 28.31 -9.44 1.83
C ASP A 99 28.19 -7.93 1.57
N ARG A 100 27.75 -7.53 0.37
CA ARG A 100 27.45 -6.13 0.05
C ARG A 100 26.32 -5.56 0.90
N LEU A 101 25.28 -6.35 1.18
CA LEU A 101 24.19 -5.93 2.06
C LEU A 101 24.69 -5.69 3.49
N ALA A 102 25.60 -6.52 3.99
CA ALA A 102 26.22 -6.31 5.30
C ALA A 102 27.05 -5.00 5.35
N GLU A 103 27.67 -4.60 4.23
CA GLU A 103 28.42 -3.35 4.12
C GLU A 103 27.53 -2.11 3.95
N ARG A 104 26.45 -2.21 3.15
CA ARG A 104 25.57 -1.08 2.80
C ARG A 104 24.38 -0.89 3.73
N GLY A 105 23.94 -1.96 4.39
CA GLY A 105 22.83 -1.96 5.34
C GLY A 105 21.43 -1.90 4.71
N GLU A 106 21.30 -1.85 3.39
CA GLU A 106 20.02 -1.87 2.68
C GLU A 106 20.13 -2.39 1.24
N ILE A 107 19.10 -3.11 0.79
CA ILE A 107 19.15 -3.85 -0.48
C ILE A 107 19.08 -2.94 -1.71
N GLY A 108 18.44 -1.76 -1.60
CA GLY A 108 18.33 -0.82 -2.70
C GLY A 108 19.70 -0.32 -3.13
N ALA A 109 20.51 0.16 -2.17
CA ALA A 109 21.89 0.56 -2.39
C ALA A 109 22.73 -0.57 -3.02
N VAL A 110 22.58 -1.81 -2.55
CA VAL A 110 23.27 -2.96 -3.15
C VAL A 110 22.87 -3.16 -4.61
N ALA A 111 21.57 -3.05 -4.93
CA ALA A 111 21.09 -3.18 -6.29
C ALA A 111 21.68 -2.10 -7.22
N THR A 112 21.91 -0.87 -6.73
CA THR A 112 22.54 0.18 -7.55
C THR A 112 24.00 -0.09 -7.94
N GLU A 113 24.70 -0.98 -7.22
CA GLU A 113 26.12 -1.28 -7.49
C GLU A 113 26.34 -2.21 -8.68
N TYR A 114 25.30 -2.93 -9.09
CA TYR A 114 25.39 -3.92 -10.15
C TYR A 114 24.93 -3.33 -11.49
N ASP A 115 25.63 -3.71 -12.56
CA ASP A 115 25.17 -3.47 -13.93
C ASP A 115 24.41 -4.71 -14.41
N PHE A 116 23.07 -4.62 -14.40
CA PHE A 116 22.18 -5.69 -14.84
C PHE A 116 22.14 -5.86 -16.38
N GLY A 117 22.95 -5.11 -17.15
CA GLY A 117 22.90 -4.98 -18.61
C GLY A 117 24.08 -5.58 -19.42
N GLY A 118 24.72 -6.64 -18.92
CA GLY A 118 25.99 -7.16 -19.46
C GLY A 118 25.93 -8.17 -20.63
N GLN A 119 24.81 -8.80 -20.96
CA GLN A 119 24.73 -9.76 -22.09
C GLN A 119 23.99 -9.17 -23.29
N ARG A 120 24.68 -8.25 -23.98
CA ARG A 120 24.17 -7.56 -25.18
C ARG A 120 24.41 -8.41 -26.43
N GLY A 121 23.37 -9.07 -26.91
CA GLY A 121 23.33 -9.61 -28.28
C GLY A 121 23.13 -8.49 -29.31
N LEU A 122 23.45 -8.78 -30.59
CA LEU A 122 23.33 -7.85 -31.73
C LEU A 122 21.91 -7.26 -31.93
N ALA A 123 20.89 -7.82 -31.25
CA ALA A 123 19.50 -7.37 -31.27
C ALA A 123 19.24 -6.07 -30.50
N ALA A 124 20.12 -5.67 -29.57
CA ALA A 124 19.98 -4.44 -28.76
C ALA A 124 20.25 -3.13 -29.53
N PHE A 125 20.50 -3.20 -30.84
CA PHE A 125 20.66 -2.04 -31.72
C PHE A 125 19.34 -1.60 -32.40
N GLY A 126 18.23 -2.33 -32.22
CA GLY A 126 16.97 -2.09 -32.93
C GLY A 126 15.86 -1.40 -32.12
N SER A 127 15.84 -1.58 -30.81
CA SER A 127 14.95 -0.90 -29.88
C SER A 127 15.74 -0.63 -28.60
N GLY A 128 15.50 0.51 -27.94
CA GLY A 128 16.05 0.75 -26.61
C GLY A 128 15.63 -0.34 -25.63
N ARG A 129 16.06 -0.25 -24.37
CA ARG A 129 15.36 -0.99 -23.30
C ARG A 129 13.86 -0.75 -23.53
N ASP A 130 13.04 -1.80 -23.68
CA ASP A 130 11.59 -1.63 -23.61
C ASP A 130 11.36 -1.09 -22.20
N ALA A 131 11.17 0.24 -22.13
CA ALA A 131 11.14 0.95 -20.88
C ALA A 131 9.95 0.43 -20.07
N LEU A 132 10.21 0.06 -18.81
CA LEU A 132 9.18 -0.45 -17.94
C LEU A 132 8.24 0.71 -17.58
N THR A 133 6.94 0.52 -17.76
CA THR A 133 5.93 1.43 -17.21
C THR A 133 5.53 0.99 -15.81
N VAL A 134 4.95 1.90 -15.03
CA VAL A 134 4.41 1.58 -13.70
C VAL A 134 3.31 0.52 -13.80
N ALA A 135 2.39 0.65 -14.77
CA ALA A 135 1.36 -0.33 -15.05
C ALA A 135 1.91 -1.72 -15.40
N ALA A 136 2.91 -1.80 -16.28
CA ALA A 136 3.54 -3.08 -16.65
C ALA A 136 4.24 -3.73 -15.45
N LEU A 137 4.90 -2.94 -14.60
CA LEU A 137 5.50 -3.45 -13.37
C LEU A 137 4.44 -3.99 -12.39
N ASP A 138 3.31 -3.29 -12.18
CA ASP A 138 2.21 -3.76 -11.33
C ASP A 138 1.60 -5.06 -11.87
N GLU A 139 1.40 -5.17 -13.18
CA GLU A 139 0.93 -6.40 -13.84
C GLU A 139 1.90 -7.56 -13.60
N GLU A 140 3.20 -7.39 -13.88
CA GLU A 140 4.19 -8.44 -13.69
C GLU A 140 4.35 -8.87 -12.21
N LEU A 141 4.26 -7.93 -11.26
CA LEU A 141 4.29 -8.26 -9.83
C LEU A 141 3.02 -9.00 -9.38
N ARG A 142 1.86 -8.71 -9.97
CA ARG A 142 0.61 -9.45 -9.72
C ARG A 142 0.66 -10.86 -10.29
N ASP A 143 1.21 -11.02 -11.49
CA ASP A 143 1.45 -12.33 -12.09
C ASP A 143 2.42 -13.15 -11.24
N LEU A 144 3.50 -12.51 -10.74
CA LEU A 144 4.42 -13.12 -9.80
C LEU A 144 3.72 -13.58 -8.52
N ALA A 145 2.80 -12.80 -7.96
CA ALA A 145 2.03 -13.18 -6.77
C ALA A 145 1.10 -14.38 -7.03
N ALA A 146 0.54 -14.49 -8.24
CA ALA A 146 -0.36 -15.57 -8.61
C ALA A 146 0.35 -16.93 -8.77
N GLU A 147 1.69 -16.93 -8.90
CA GLU A 147 2.48 -18.15 -9.01
C GLU A 147 2.45 -18.99 -7.72
N SER A 148 1.96 -20.22 -7.85
CA SER A 148 1.77 -21.16 -6.73
C SER A 148 2.11 -22.60 -7.12
N GLY A 149 2.19 -23.48 -6.13
CA GLY A 149 2.50 -24.90 -6.29
C GLY A 149 3.96 -25.21 -6.60
N ASP A 150 4.23 -26.46 -6.97
CA ASP A 150 5.60 -26.95 -7.19
C ASP A 150 6.33 -26.13 -8.25
N GLY A 151 7.56 -25.73 -7.92
CA GLY A 151 8.42 -24.93 -8.79
C GLY A 151 8.05 -23.44 -8.89
N SER A 152 7.06 -22.95 -8.13
CA SER A 152 6.70 -21.53 -8.09
C SER A 152 7.90 -20.64 -7.76
N GLU A 153 8.71 -21.03 -6.77
CA GLU A 153 9.91 -20.31 -6.37
C GLU A 153 10.87 -20.07 -7.55
N SER A 154 11.10 -21.08 -8.41
CA SER A 154 11.94 -20.91 -9.59
C SER A 154 11.32 -19.95 -10.60
N ARG A 155 10.00 -20.02 -10.81
CA ARG A 155 9.30 -19.13 -11.74
C ARG A 155 9.31 -17.68 -11.24
N LYS A 156 9.06 -17.47 -9.94
CA LYS A 156 9.19 -16.15 -9.28
C LYS A 156 10.61 -15.59 -9.42
N ARG A 157 11.64 -16.42 -9.21
CA ARG A 157 13.06 -16.03 -9.43
C ARG A 157 13.34 -15.65 -10.89
N ASP A 158 12.83 -16.42 -11.85
CA ASP A 158 13.01 -16.15 -13.28
C ASP A 158 12.32 -14.85 -13.70
N ALA A 159 11.12 -14.57 -13.16
CA ALA A 159 10.39 -13.32 -13.36
C ALA A 159 11.15 -12.11 -12.77
N LEU A 160 11.61 -12.21 -11.51
CA LEU A 160 12.41 -11.15 -10.88
C LEU A 160 13.71 -10.90 -11.63
N PHE A 161 14.39 -11.95 -12.08
CA PHE A 161 15.57 -11.82 -12.95
C PHE A 161 15.22 -11.03 -14.22
N GLY A 162 14.10 -11.35 -14.89
CA GLY A 162 13.62 -10.62 -16.06
C GLY A 162 13.35 -9.14 -15.79
N LEU A 163 12.76 -8.80 -14.65
CA LEU A 163 12.56 -7.42 -14.21
C LEU A 163 13.89 -6.70 -13.96
N PHE A 164 14.79 -7.27 -13.16
CA PHE A 164 16.09 -6.65 -12.85
C PHE A 164 16.94 -6.38 -14.10
N THR A 165 16.94 -7.28 -15.09
CA THR A 165 17.70 -7.08 -16.35
C THR A 165 17.20 -5.92 -17.20
N ARG A 166 15.96 -5.45 -17.01
CA ARG A 166 15.40 -4.27 -17.69
C ARG A 166 15.61 -2.97 -16.90
N CYS A 167 15.86 -3.07 -15.60
CA CYS A 167 16.00 -1.93 -14.71
C CYS A 167 17.32 -1.16 -14.91
N SER A 168 17.24 0.16 -14.86
CA SER A 168 18.36 1.03 -14.48
C SER A 168 18.71 0.90 -12.98
N PRO A 169 19.83 1.48 -12.51
CA PRO A 169 20.20 1.37 -11.10
C PRO A 169 19.13 1.87 -10.11
N SER A 170 18.48 3.00 -10.39
CA SER A 170 17.41 3.55 -9.53
C SER A 170 16.15 2.67 -9.57
N GLU A 171 15.76 2.19 -10.75
CA GLU A 171 14.65 1.23 -10.92
C GLU A 171 14.92 -0.08 -10.16
N ALA A 172 16.14 -0.60 -10.21
CA ALA A 172 16.52 -1.81 -9.50
C ALA A 172 16.51 -1.61 -7.97
N ALA A 173 16.95 -0.45 -7.50
CA ALA A 173 16.86 -0.10 -6.08
C ALA A 173 15.41 -0.04 -5.61
N PHE A 174 14.55 0.65 -6.37
CA PHE A 174 13.12 0.73 -6.08
C PHE A 174 12.46 -0.64 -6.09
N LEU A 175 12.72 -1.45 -7.13
CA LEU A 175 12.18 -2.81 -7.26
C LEU A 175 12.61 -3.69 -6.09
N ALA A 176 13.90 -3.71 -5.74
CA ALA A 176 14.42 -4.52 -4.64
C ALA A 176 13.78 -4.16 -3.30
N ARG A 177 13.54 -2.87 -3.06
CA ARG A 177 12.84 -2.38 -1.87
C ARG A 177 11.36 -2.75 -1.89
N LEU A 178 10.67 -2.58 -3.02
CA LEU A 178 9.25 -2.89 -3.18
C LEU A 178 8.97 -4.38 -2.97
N VAL A 179 9.76 -5.27 -3.55
CA VAL A 179 9.53 -6.73 -3.42
C VAL A 179 9.74 -7.25 -2.01
N LEU A 180 10.52 -6.54 -1.19
CA LEU A 180 10.71 -6.85 0.23
C LEU A 180 9.79 -6.04 1.16
N GLY A 181 9.03 -5.07 0.63
CA GLY A 181 8.18 -4.17 1.42
C GLY A 181 8.97 -3.14 2.25
N GLU A 182 10.22 -2.86 1.90
CA GLU A 182 11.14 -2.00 2.68
C GLU A 182 11.55 -0.75 1.88
N MET A 183 10.60 0.17 1.63
CA MET A 183 10.81 1.32 0.74
C MET A 183 11.87 2.32 1.19
N ARG A 184 12.05 2.51 2.51
CA ARG A 184 13.05 3.44 3.09
C ARG A 184 13.06 4.85 2.48
N LEU A 185 11.89 5.33 2.04
CA LEU A 185 11.75 6.65 1.42
C LEU A 185 11.48 7.79 2.42
N GLY A 186 11.36 7.48 3.71
CA GLY A 186 10.81 8.44 4.70
C GLY A 186 9.31 8.70 4.53
N VAL A 187 8.63 7.92 3.68
CA VAL A 187 7.20 8.06 3.39
C VAL A 187 6.41 7.02 4.18
N GLY A 188 5.58 7.51 5.11
CA GLY A 188 4.64 6.69 5.87
C GLY A 188 3.19 6.91 5.46
N GLU A 189 2.29 6.18 6.10
CA GLU A 189 0.83 6.29 5.91
C GLU A 189 0.31 7.72 6.13
N GLY A 190 0.80 8.42 7.16
CA GLY A 190 0.47 9.83 7.43
C GLY A 190 0.94 10.78 6.32
N THR A 191 2.18 10.61 5.84
CA THR A 191 2.73 11.39 4.72
C THR A 191 1.89 11.23 3.46
N VAL A 192 1.48 9.99 3.14
CA VAL A 192 0.64 9.73 1.96
C VAL A 192 -0.77 10.31 2.14
N ARG A 193 -1.37 10.20 3.33
CA ARG A 193 -2.66 10.83 3.63
C ARG A 193 -2.59 12.35 3.38
N ASP A 194 -1.58 13.00 3.94
CA ASP A 194 -1.43 14.46 3.85
C ASP A 194 -1.12 14.87 2.41
N ALA A 195 -0.30 14.10 1.69
CA ALA A 195 -0.01 14.32 0.28
C ALA A 195 -1.22 14.11 -0.64
N ILE A 196 -2.14 13.20 -0.33
CA ILE A 196 -3.42 13.05 -1.07
C ILE A 196 -4.28 14.31 -0.88
N ALA A 197 -4.39 14.79 0.36
CA ALA A 197 -5.14 16.02 0.64
C ALA A 197 -4.52 17.22 -0.08
N GLU A 198 -3.19 17.35 -0.02
CA GLU A 198 -2.44 18.41 -0.69
C GLU A 198 -2.56 18.36 -2.21
N ALA A 199 -2.41 17.18 -2.83
CA ALA A 199 -2.41 17.05 -4.28
C ALA A 199 -3.77 17.33 -4.92
N PHE A 200 -4.87 17.03 -4.23
CA PHE A 200 -6.20 16.95 -4.86
C PHE A 200 -7.29 17.78 -4.18
N LEU A 201 -7.06 18.25 -2.96
CA LEU A 201 -8.07 18.97 -2.17
C LEU A 201 -7.58 20.33 -1.64
N ALA A 202 -6.31 20.67 -1.87
CA ALA A 202 -5.81 22.02 -1.64
C ALA A 202 -6.53 23.02 -2.56
N PRO A 203 -6.73 24.27 -2.12
CA PRO A 203 -7.29 25.31 -2.99
C PRO A 203 -6.36 25.53 -4.18
N ASP A 204 -6.93 25.63 -5.38
CA ASP A 204 -6.16 26.05 -6.57
C ASP A 204 -5.50 27.41 -6.28
N GLU A 205 -4.19 27.53 -6.53
CA GLU A 205 -3.44 28.81 -6.45
C GLU A 205 -3.88 29.83 -7.53
N THR A 206 -5.18 29.99 -7.77
CA THR A 206 -5.67 31.22 -8.41
C THR A 206 -6.00 32.22 -7.30
N PRO A 207 -5.07 33.10 -6.91
CA PRO A 207 -5.44 34.24 -6.09
C PRO A 207 -6.56 34.99 -6.81
N ASP A 208 -7.62 35.32 -6.07
CA ASP A 208 -8.65 36.21 -6.56
C ASP A 208 -7.96 37.52 -6.97
N PRO A 209 -8.00 37.95 -8.24
CA PRO A 209 -7.36 39.18 -8.68
C PRO A 209 -7.93 40.44 -7.99
N GLY A 210 -8.96 40.31 -7.16
CA GLY A 210 -9.54 41.36 -6.33
C GLY A 210 -9.16 41.36 -4.85
N ASP A 211 -8.42 40.39 -4.32
CA ASP A 211 -8.07 40.35 -2.89
C ASP A 211 -6.69 40.98 -2.60
N ASP A 212 -6.70 42.30 -2.38
CA ASP A 212 -5.53 43.09 -1.96
C ASP A 212 -5.26 42.97 -0.43
N SER A 213 -5.80 41.92 0.22
CA SER A 213 -5.64 41.66 1.66
C SER A 213 -4.83 40.40 1.99
N GLY A 214 -3.94 39.96 1.11
CA GLY A 214 -2.98 38.90 1.41
C GLY A 214 -1.61 39.45 1.78
N GLY A 215 -1.33 39.62 3.08
CA GLY A 215 0.05 39.82 3.54
C GLY A 215 0.89 38.62 3.11
N ALA A 216 1.79 38.82 2.13
CA ALA A 216 2.76 37.81 1.76
C ALA A 216 3.52 37.39 3.02
N SER A 217 3.37 36.12 3.40
CA SER A 217 4.20 35.51 4.44
C SER A 217 5.66 35.64 3.98
N GLU A 218 6.49 36.35 4.75
CA GLU A 218 7.93 36.51 4.50
C GLU A 218 8.75 35.23 4.85
N SER A 219 8.09 34.07 4.82
CA SER A 219 8.67 32.77 5.12
C SER A 219 9.03 32.06 3.82
N ASP A 220 10.33 31.86 3.56
CA ASP A 220 10.82 30.98 2.48
C ASP A 220 10.63 29.47 2.81
N ALA A 221 10.02 29.14 3.96
CA ALA A 221 9.80 27.75 4.35
C ALA A 221 8.57 27.17 3.63
N PRO A 222 8.65 25.93 3.13
CA PRO A 222 7.52 25.26 2.51
C PRO A 222 6.41 25.02 3.54
N GLU A 223 5.16 25.19 3.12
CA GLU A 223 3.97 24.96 3.95
C GLU A 223 2.96 24.11 3.17
N LEU A 224 2.21 23.26 3.88
CA LEU A 224 1.05 22.56 3.31
C LEU A 224 -0.16 23.49 3.36
N VAL A 225 -0.93 23.54 2.27
CA VAL A 225 -2.08 24.45 2.15
C VAL A 225 -3.43 23.73 2.18
N ALA A 226 -3.44 22.39 2.14
CA ALA A 226 -4.64 21.61 2.38
C ALA A 226 -5.24 21.91 3.77
N SER A 227 -6.55 22.14 3.79
CA SER A 227 -7.27 22.42 5.04
C SER A 227 -7.36 21.20 5.97
N GLU A 228 -7.56 21.43 7.26
CA GLU A 228 -7.81 20.35 8.24
C GLU A 228 -9.01 19.48 7.86
N ASP A 229 -10.06 20.05 7.25
CA ASP A 229 -11.23 19.30 6.76
C ASP A 229 -10.87 18.37 5.60
N ALA A 230 -9.96 18.78 4.71
CA ALA A 230 -9.47 17.95 3.62
C ALA A 230 -8.69 16.74 4.16
N VAL A 231 -7.76 16.97 5.08
CA VAL A 231 -6.98 15.91 5.73
C VAL A 231 -7.91 14.94 6.49
N ALA A 232 -8.88 15.47 7.25
CA ALA A 232 -9.85 14.66 7.98
C ALA A 232 -10.76 13.84 7.06
N ALA A 233 -11.15 14.38 5.89
CA ALA A 233 -11.93 13.65 4.91
C ALA A 233 -11.16 12.47 4.31
N VAL A 234 -9.88 12.67 3.97
CA VAL A 234 -8.98 11.60 3.50
C VAL A 234 -8.79 10.56 4.59
N GLU A 235 -8.50 10.97 5.82
CA GLU A 235 -8.32 10.06 6.95
C GLU A 235 -9.54 9.17 7.19
N ARG A 236 -10.74 9.77 7.25
CA ARG A 236 -11.99 9.05 7.45
C ARG A 236 -12.26 8.08 6.30
N ALA A 237 -11.96 8.46 5.05
CA ALA A 237 -12.09 7.57 3.91
C ALA A 237 -11.09 6.39 3.99
N LEU A 238 -9.84 6.63 4.43
CA LEU A 238 -8.85 5.57 4.64
C LEU A 238 -9.29 4.61 5.74
N GLN A 239 -9.83 5.11 6.86
CA GLN A 239 -10.31 4.28 7.97
C GLN A 239 -11.42 3.30 7.55
N VAL A 240 -12.30 3.69 6.64
CA VAL A 240 -13.44 2.84 6.21
C VAL A 240 -13.16 2.02 4.95
N THR A 241 -12.12 2.35 4.19
CA THR A 241 -11.77 1.65 2.95
C THR A 241 -10.49 0.84 3.04
N ASN A 242 -9.53 1.21 3.88
CA ASN A 242 -8.20 0.60 3.95
C ASN A 242 -7.56 0.44 2.55
N ASP A 243 -7.71 1.46 1.70
CA ASP A 243 -7.26 1.49 0.31
C ASP A 243 -6.84 2.89 -0.10
N TYR A 244 -5.54 3.16 0.06
CA TYR A 244 -4.94 4.45 -0.28
C TYR A 244 -5.08 4.81 -1.76
N GLY A 245 -4.96 3.83 -2.65
CA GLY A 245 -5.07 4.07 -4.10
C GLY A 245 -6.48 4.50 -4.48
N ARG A 246 -7.50 3.83 -3.93
CA ARG A 246 -8.90 4.21 -4.12
C ARG A 246 -9.22 5.58 -3.54
N VAL A 247 -8.72 5.88 -2.33
CA VAL A 247 -8.93 7.18 -1.70
C VAL A 247 -8.29 8.31 -2.51
N ALA A 248 -7.08 8.10 -3.04
CA ALA A 248 -6.42 9.09 -3.91
C ALA A 248 -7.23 9.37 -5.18
N VAL A 249 -7.69 8.34 -5.88
CA VAL A 249 -8.53 8.48 -7.08
C VAL A 249 -9.83 9.22 -6.75
N ARG A 250 -10.51 8.85 -5.66
CA ARG A 250 -11.78 9.49 -5.28
C ARG A 250 -11.59 10.92 -4.80
N ALA A 251 -10.47 11.24 -4.15
CA ALA A 251 -10.11 12.62 -3.81
C ALA A 251 -9.94 13.47 -5.08
N ARG A 252 -9.21 12.96 -6.07
CA ARG A 252 -9.02 13.62 -7.37
C ARG A 252 -10.35 13.84 -8.12
N ASP A 253 -11.17 12.80 -8.22
CA ASP A 253 -12.31 12.79 -9.14
C ASP A 253 -13.59 13.39 -8.52
N GLU A 254 -13.78 13.24 -7.21
CA GLU A 254 -15.03 13.55 -6.52
C GLU A 254 -14.84 14.49 -5.31
N GLY A 255 -13.59 14.86 -5.00
CA GLY A 255 -13.26 15.76 -3.91
C GLY A 255 -13.71 15.27 -2.52
N ILE A 256 -13.84 16.21 -1.58
CA ILE A 256 -14.30 15.95 -0.21
C ILE A 256 -15.68 15.28 -0.20
N ALA A 257 -16.58 15.66 -1.12
CA ALA A 257 -17.92 15.09 -1.20
C ALA A 257 -17.88 13.58 -1.47
N GLY A 258 -17.11 13.14 -2.46
CA GLY A 258 -16.94 11.72 -2.75
C GLY A 258 -16.30 10.95 -1.60
N LEU A 259 -15.28 11.51 -0.94
CA LEU A 259 -14.65 10.88 0.23
C LEU A 259 -15.63 10.67 1.39
N ARG A 260 -16.56 11.61 1.61
CA ARG A 260 -17.59 11.49 2.65
C ARG A 260 -18.64 10.42 2.35
N GLU A 261 -18.82 10.04 1.10
CA GLU A 261 -19.71 8.95 0.71
C GLU A 261 -19.10 7.56 0.97
N GLU A 262 -17.79 7.47 1.25
CA GLU A 262 -17.17 6.19 1.55
C GLU A 262 -17.77 5.57 2.81
N SER A 263 -17.89 4.24 2.82
CA SER A 263 -18.43 3.50 3.94
C SER A 263 -17.72 2.16 4.06
N LEU A 264 -17.86 1.55 5.24
CA LEU A 264 -17.47 0.17 5.44
C LEU A 264 -18.18 -0.73 4.43
N ARG A 265 -17.45 -1.75 3.95
CA ARG A 265 -17.98 -2.76 3.03
C ARG A 265 -17.67 -4.15 3.57
N VAL A 266 -18.69 -4.99 3.68
CA VAL A 266 -18.50 -6.41 4.02
C VAL A 266 -17.59 -7.04 2.96
N GLY A 267 -16.67 -7.91 3.39
CA GLY A 267 -15.61 -8.47 2.55
C GLY A 267 -14.39 -7.57 2.34
N ARG A 268 -14.38 -6.33 2.84
CA ARG A 268 -13.19 -5.47 2.84
C ARG A 268 -12.71 -5.20 4.27
N PRO A 269 -11.67 -5.90 4.76
CA PRO A 269 -11.22 -5.71 6.11
C PRO A 269 -10.58 -4.33 6.31
N VAL A 270 -10.82 -3.72 7.48
CA VAL A 270 -10.28 -2.41 7.88
C VAL A 270 -9.34 -2.49 9.08
N GLN A 271 -8.43 -1.52 9.21
CA GLN A 271 -7.51 -1.46 10.35
C GLN A 271 -8.25 -1.45 11.69
N ALA A 272 -7.72 -2.21 12.63
CA ALA A 272 -8.32 -2.36 13.94
C ALA A 272 -8.15 -1.09 14.79
N MET A 273 -9.19 -0.69 15.51
CA MET A 273 -9.07 0.40 16.49
C MET A 273 -8.04 0.02 17.56
N LEU A 274 -7.08 0.91 17.82
CA LEU A 274 -6.03 0.71 18.82
C LEU A 274 -6.40 1.35 20.16
N ALA A 275 -5.87 0.78 21.25
CA ALA A 275 -6.05 1.30 22.59
C ALA A 275 -4.83 2.14 23.02
N GLN A 276 -5.08 3.20 23.78
CA GLN A 276 -4.05 3.94 24.49
C GLN A 276 -3.88 3.38 25.90
N ALA A 277 -2.65 3.25 26.37
CA ALA A 277 -2.38 2.84 27.74
C ALA A 277 -2.68 4.00 28.70
N GLY A 278 -3.41 3.73 29.78
CA GLY A 278 -3.81 4.76 30.75
C GLY A 278 -4.56 4.16 31.94
N THR A 279 -5.06 5.02 32.83
CA THR A 279 -5.91 4.59 33.95
C THR A 279 -7.39 4.78 33.65
N ALA A 280 -8.25 4.00 34.31
CA ALA A 280 -9.70 4.15 34.19
C ALA A 280 -10.17 5.56 34.63
N THR A 281 -9.50 6.15 35.62
CA THR A 281 -9.80 7.52 36.08
C THR A 281 -9.54 8.54 34.98
N ASP A 282 -8.37 8.46 34.32
CA ASP A 282 -8.03 9.38 33.23
C ASP A 282 -9.03 9.26 32.07
N ALA A 283 -9.49 8.04 31.76
CA ALA A 283 -10.50 7.82 30.73
C ALA A 283 -11.85 8.45 31.11
N VAL A 284 -12.31 8.28 32.35
CA VAL A 284 -13.56 8.91 32.83
C VAL A 284 -13.45 10.43 32.81
N ASP A 285 -12.32 10.98 33.24
CA ASP A 285 -12.09 12.43 33.26
C ASP A 285 -12.06 13.02 31.84
N ALA A 286 -11.52 12.28 30.86
CA ALA A 286 -11.43 12.71 29.46
C ALA A 286 -12.76 12.57 28.69
N PHE A 287 -13.48 11.46 28.87
CA PHE A 287 -14.67 11.12 28.05
C PHE A 287 -16.00 11.39 28.76
N GLY A 288 -15.99 11.59 30.08
CA GLY A 288 -17.18 11.80 30.91
C GLY A 288 -17.97 10.52 31.19
N GLU A 289 -18.48 9.86 30.15
CA GLU A 289 -19.17 8.57 30.25
C GLU A 289 -18.41 7.49 29.48
N VAL A 290 -18.20 6.33 30.10
CA VAL A 290 -17.41 5.22 29.54
C VAL A 290 -18.12 3.88 29.72
N ALA A 291 -17.99 3.01 28.73
CA ALA A 291 -18.27 1.58 28.85
C ALA A 291 -16.98 0.84 29.26
N VAL A 292 -17.10 -0.18 30.10
CA VAL A 292 -15.96 -0.99 30.55
C VAL A 292 -16.18 -2.42 30.09
N GLU A 293 -15.21 -2.92 29.31
CA GLU A 293 -15.21 -4.28 28.78
C GLU A 293 -13.98 -5.05 29.31
N THR A 294 -14.12 -6.36 29.47
CA THR A 294 -12.98 -7.23 29.80
C THR A 294 -12.02 -7.24 28.62
N LYS A 295 -10.75 -6.89 28.87
CA LYS A 295 -9.69 -7.13 27.88
C LYS A 295 -9.29 -8.59 27.93
N PHE A 296 -9.79 -9.37 26.97
CA PHE A 296 -9.40 -10.77 26.80
C PHE A 296 -7.93 -10.91 26.37
N ASP A 297 -7.38 -12.10 26.63
CA ASP A 297 -6.04 -12.52 26.21
C ASP A 297 -6.19 -13.59 25.14
N GLY A 298 -6.42 -13.15 23.89
CA GLY A 298 -6.70 -14.04 22.78
C GLY A 298 -6.15 -13.53 21.46
N ALA A 299 -6.67 -14.07 20.36
CA ALA A 299 -6.39 -13.60 19.01
C ALA A 299 -7.51 -12.65 18.57
N ARG A 300 -7.19 -11.38 18.31
CA ARG A 300 -8.15 -10.45 17.72
C ARG A 300 -8.49 -10.87 16.29
N VAL A 301 -9.78 -11.01 16.02
CA VAL A 301 -10.32 -11.42 14.72
C VAL A 301 -11.42 -10.46 14.28
N GLN A 302 -11.30 -9.97 13.05
CA GLN A 302 -12.35 -9.23 12.35
C GLN A 302 -13.14 -10.20 11.45
N VAL A 303 -14.44 -10.34 11.69
CA VAL A 303 -15.33 -11.24 10.94
C VAL A 303 -16.12 -10.45 9.93
N HIS A 304 -16.04 -10.82 8.65
CA HIS A 304 -16.91 -10.32 7.58
C HIS A 304 -17.85 -11.43 7.15
N TYR A 305 -19.14 -11.16 7.13
CA TYR A 305 -20.13 -12.15 6.74
C TYR A 305 -21.33 -11.50 6.07
N ALA A 306 -21.80 -12.06 4.95
CA ALA A 306 -23.04 -11.68 4.29
C ALA A 306 -23.82 -12.96 3.88
N PRO A 307 -24.92 -13.32 4.56
CA PRO A 307 -25.65 -14.54 4.24
C PRO A 307 -26.26 -14.48 2.83
N ALA A 308 -26.46 -15.64 2.21
CA ALA A 308 -26.94 -15.75 0.82
C ALA A 308 -28.29 -15.05 0.58
N ASP A 309 -29.15 -14.99 1.59
CA ASP A 309 -30.48 -14.41 1.52
C ASP A 309 -30.58 -12.99 2.10
N ALA A 310 -29.44 -12.31 2.33
CA ALA A 310 -29.38 -11.04 3.08
C ALA A 310 -30.22 -9.88 2.50
N GLY A 311 -30.63 -9.94 1.23
CA GLY A 311 -31.65 -9.06 0.64
C GLY A 311 -31.40 -7.55 0.70
N LEU A 312 -30.23 -7.09 1.15
CA LEU A 312 -29.91 -5.69 1.39
C LEU A 312 -28.91 -5.18 0.35
N GLY A 313 -29.38 -4.29 -0.51
CA GLY A 313 -28.56 -3.23 -1.10
C GLY A 313 -27.36 -3.65 -1.97
N GLY A 314 -27.41 -4.80 -2.63
CA GLY A 314 -26.35 -5.22 -3.57
C GLY A 314 -25.08 -5.75 -2.91
N THR A 315 -25.11 -6.14 -1.64
CA THR A 315 -24.01 -6.92 -1.05
C THR A 315 -24.11 -8.36 -1.57
N GLU A 316 -23.08 -8.80 -2.30
CA GLU A 316 -23.00 -10.19 -2.75
C GLU A 316 -22.88 -11.12 -1.55
N ALA A 317 -23.48 -12.31 -1.66
CA ALA A 317 -23.36 -13.35 -0.66
C ALA A 317 -21.87 -13.64 -0.39
N LEU A 318 -21.48 -13.57 0.89
CA LEU A 318 -20.14 -13.85 1.37
C LEU A 318 -20.26 -14.80 2.56
N GLY A 319 -19.73 -16.02 2.43
CA GLY A 319 -19.53 -16.89 3.60
C GLY A 319 -18.62 -16.22 4.63
N PRO A 320 -18.59 -16.67 5.90
CA PRO A 320 -17.77 -16.02 6.91
C PRO A 320 -16.30 -15.95 6.48
N ARG A 321 -15.71 -14.77 6.59
CA ARG A 321 -14.28 -14.48 6.38
C ARG A 321 -13.71 -13.88 7.64
N LEU A 322 -12.59 -14.43 8.10
CA LEU A 322 -11.96 -14.04 9.35
C LEU A 322 -10.58 -13.46 9.04
N TYR A 323 -10.32 -12.26 9.55
CA TYR A 323 -9.04 -11.59 9.36
C TYR A 323 -8.36 -11.36 10.70
N SER A 324 -7.05 -11.63 10.74
CA SER A 324 -6.21 -11.34 11.91
C SER A 324 -6.13 -9.84 12.18
N ARG A 325 -5.55 -9.44 13.32
CA ARG A 325 -5.21 -8.04 13.61
C ARG A 325 -4.38 -7.37 12.51
N ASN A 326 -3.53 -8.15 11.82
CA ASN A 326 -2.67 -7.67 10.74
C ASN A 326 -3.26 -7.92 9.35
N MET A 327 -4.56 -8.27 9.29
CA MET A 327 -5.35 -8.45 8.06
C MET A 327 -5.04 -9.73 7.28
N ASP A 328 -4.36 -10.70 7.89
CA ASP A 328 -4.17 -12.01 7.29
C ASP A 328 -5.49 -12.79 7.27
N ASP A 329 -5.79 -13.49 6.18
CA ASP A 329 -6.95 -14.39 6.13
C ASP A 329 -6.68 -15.62 6.99
N VAL A 330 -7.43 -15.76 8.09
CA VAL A 330 -7.36 -16.88 9.04
C VAL A 330 -8.62 -17.74 9.00
N THR A 331 -9.45 -17.59 7.96
CA THR A 331 -10.74 -18.29 7.81
C THR A 331 -10.57 -19.81 7.89
N GLU A 332 -9.56 -20.36 7.21
CA GLU A 332 -9.30 -21.82 7.21
C GLU A 332 -8.73 -22.32 8.53
N ALA A 333 -8.09 -21.46 9.31
CA ALA A 333 -7.48 -21.81 10.58
C ALA A 333 -8.49 -21.91 11.72
N LEU A 334 -9.69 -21.33 11.56
CA LEU A 334 -10.72 -21.20 12.60
C LEU A 334 -12.11 -21.70 12.10
N PRO A 335 -12.22 -22.96 11.65
CA PRO A 335 -13.46 -23.48 11.07
C PRO A 335 -14.65 -23.47 12.06
N GLU A 336 -14.39 -23.68 13.35
CA GLU A 336 -15.42 -23.64 14.40
C GLU A 336 -16.07 -22.27 14.55
N ILE A 337 -15.31 -21.19 14.34
CA ILE A 337 -15.82 -19.82 14.39
C ILE A 337 -16.64 -19.52 13.12
N VAL A 338 -16.18 -20.00 11.96
CA VAL A 338 -16.93 -19.91 10.70
C VAL A 338 -18.31 -20.56 10.86
N GLU A 339 -18.37 -21.78 11.40
CA GLU A 339 -19.64 -22.47 11.67
C GLU A 339 -20.53 -21.68 12.62
N HIS A 340 -19.99 -21.21 13.75
CA HIS A 340 -20.75 -20.44 14.74
C HIS A 340 -21.37 -19.16 14.17
N VAL A 341 -20.60 -18.42 13.36
CA VAL A 341 -21.07 -17.18 12.71
C VAL A 341 -22.18 -17.50 11.70
N ALA A 342 -21.98 -18.51 10.86
CA ALA A 342 -22.95 -18.90 9.85
C ALA A 342 -24.30 -19.34 10.44
N GLU A 343 -24.28 -20.00 11.61
CA GLU A 343 -25.49 -20.49 12.29
C GLU A 343 -26.27 -19.40 13.05
N ARG A 344 -25.62 -18.31 13.47
CA ARG A 344 -26.18 -17.37 14.47
C ARG A 344 -26.39 -15.96 13.95
N VAL A 345 -25.82 -15.62 12.79
CA VAL A 345 -25.88 -14.26 12.25
C VAL A 345 -26.72 -14.25 10.98
N ASP A 346 -27.84 -13.54 11.00
CA ASP A 346 -28.78 -13.50 9.87
C ASP A 346 -28.69 -12.21 9.03
N ALA A 347 -27.66 -11.40 9.26
CA ALA A 347 -27.48 -10.10 8.59
C ALA A 347 -26.04 -9.90 8.10
N PRO A 348 -25.81 -9.03 7.09
CA PRO A 348 -24.46 -8.61 6.72
C PRO A 348 -23.80 -7.88 7.88
N VAL A 349 -22.60 -8.32 8.28
CA VAL A 349 -21.87 -7.77 9.42
C VAL A 349 -20.37 -7.65 9.15
N ILE A 350 -19.78 -6.69 9.85
CA ILE A 350 -18.37 -6.69 10.21
C ILE A 350 -18.35 -6.73 11.74
N LEU A 351 -17.82 -7.81 12.32
CA LEU A 351 -17.68 -7.97 13.77
C LEU A 351 -16.21 -7.85 14.13
N ASP A 352 -15.92 -7.24 15.28
CA ASP A 352 -14.59 -7.19 15.88
C ASP A 352 -14.66 -7.90 17.22
N GLY A 353 -13.77 -8.86 17.44
CA GLY A 353 -13.83 -9.70 18.63
C GLY A 353 -12.51 -10.39 18.92
N GLU A 354 -12.45 -11.04 20.09
CA GLU A 354 -11.32 -11.83 20.52
C GLU A 354 -11.70 -13.32 20.47
N VAL A 355 -10.90 -14.11 19.77
CA VAL A 355 -10.96 -15.58 19.83
C VAL A 355 -10.11 -16.02 21.00
N VAL A 356 -10.73 -16.72 21.96
CA VAL A 356 -10.13 -17.14 23.22
C VAL A 356 -10.21 -18.66 23.32
N ALA A 357 -9.07 -19.30 23.58
CA ALA A 357 -9.03 -20.72 23.88
C ALA A 357 -9.77 -20.99 25.20
N VAL A 358 -10.51 -22.09 25.28
CA VAL A 358 -11.27 -22.48 26.48
C VAL A 358 -11.02 -23.95 26.80
N ASP A 359 -11.09 -24.30 28.08
CA ASP A 359 -11.04 -25.69 28.52
C ASP A 359 -12.39 -26.42 28.35
N ASP A 360 -12.44 -27.70 28.75
CA ASP A 360 -13.65 -28.53 28.65
C ASP A 360 -14.83 -28.00 29.49
N ASP A 361 -14.55 -27.19 30.53
CA ASP A 361 -15.54 -26.55 31.39
C ASP A 361 -15.97 -25.17 30.86
N GLY A 362 -15.28 -24.65 29.84
CA GLY A 362 -15.54 -23.36 29.19
C GLY A 362 -14.78 -22.19 29.82
N ASP A 363 -13.82 -22.46 30.71
CA ASP A 363 -12.98 -21.43 31.33
C ASP A 363 -11.87 -20.99 30.35
N PRO A 364 -11.54 -19.69 30.28
CA PRO A 364 -10.56 -19.17 29.34
C PRO A 364 -9.14 -19.64 29.67
N LEU A 365 -8.44 -20.11 28.65
CA LEU A 365 -7.03 -20.51 28.69
C LEU A 365 -6.11 -19.35 28.27
N PRO A 366 -4.81 -19.38 28.66
CA PRO A 366 -3.84 -18.39 28.22
C PRO A 366 -3.62 -18.42 26.70
N PHE A 367 -3.30 -17.29 26.07
CA PHE A 367 -3.06 -17.19 24.62
C PHE A 367 -2.00 -18.15 24.04
N GLN A 368 -1.10 -18.67 24.88
CA GLN A 368 -0.04 -19.60 24.45
C GLN A 368 -0.51 -21.04 24.25
N GLU A 369 -1.69 -21.37 24.76
CA GLU A 369 -2.38 -22.66 24.57
C GLU A 369 -3.35 -22.56 23.40
#